data_AF-A0A848XEB0-F1
#
_entry.id   AF-A0A848XEB0-F1
#
_cell.length_a   1.000
_cell.length_b   1.000
_cell.length_c   1.000
_cell.angle_alpha   90.00
_cell.angle_beta   90.00
_cell.angle_gamma   90.00
#
_symmetry.space_group_name_H-M   'P 1'
#
loop_
_entity.id
_entity.type
_entity.pdbx_description
1 polymer ?
#
loop_
_entity_poly.entity_id
_entity_poly.type
_entity_poly.pdbx_seq_one_letter_code
_entity_poly.pdbx_strand_id
1 'polypeptide(L)'
;MFLGVGALIVATNAALAQSPRNCGPRALVVERLASAYGEQRRSIGMGTNNQVMEVFASAETGSWTITVTLPSGMTCLIATGQSFESLAEADLPSTDPAL
;
A
#
# COMPACT_ATOMS: atom_id res chain seq x y z
N MET A 1 23.46 54.86 17.61
CA MET A 1 22.48 55.00 16.51
C MET A 1 22.90 54.01 15.42
N PHE A 2 22.29 52.86 15.14
CA PHE A 2 21.11 52.13 15.63
C PHE A 2 21.45 50.62 15.67
N LEU A 3 21.03 49.91 16.73
CA LEU A 3 21.07 48.45 16.84
C LEU A 3 19.84 47.88 16.11
N GLY A 4 20.03 47.27 14.95
CA GLY A 4 18.94 46.59 14.22
C GLY A 4 18.80 45.15 14.67
N VAL A 5 17.83 44.87 15.55
CA VAL A 5 17.45 43.50 15.93
C VAL A 5 16.51 42.97 14.85
N GLY A 6 17.01 42.05 14.01
CA GLY A 6 16.20 41.34 13.02
C GLY A 6 15.32 40.30 13.70
N ALA A 7 13.99 40.44 13.58
CA ALA A 7 13.03 39.47 14.08
C ALA A 7 13.02 38.21 13.18
N LEU A 8 13.47 37.07 13.73
CA LEU A 8 13.26 35.76 13.13
C LEU A 8 11.79 35.35 13.30
N ILE A 9 11.04 35.36 12.20
CA ILE A 9 9.70 34.74 12.15
C ILE A 9 9.92 33.23 12.03
N VAL A 10 9.75 32.49 13.12
CA VAL A 10 9.72 31.03 13.11
C VAL A 10 8.35 30.60 12.59
N ALA A 11 8.28 30.19 11.32
CA ALA A 11 7.10 29.53 10.78
C ALA A 11 7.01 28.13 11.39
N THR A 12 6.07 27.92 12.32
CA THR A 12 5.71 26.60 12.82
C THR A 12 4.92 25.88 11.72
N ASN A 13 5.61 25.07 10.91
CA ASN A 13 4.94 24.14 10.02
C ASN A 13 4.23 23.10 10.88
N ALA A 14 2.93 23.29 11.14
CA ALA A 14 2.08 22.24 11.65
C ALA A 14 2.14 21.09 10.65
N ALA A 15 2.89 20.04 10.96
CA ALA A 15 2.91 18.82 10.21
C ALA A 15 1.50 18.22 10.28
N LEU A 16 0.67 18.53 9.27
CA LEU A 16 -0.58 17.82 9.06
C LEU A 16 -0.19 16.37 8.86
N ALA A 17 -0.45 15.54 9.88
CA ALA A 17 -0.44 14.10 9.76
C ALA A 17 -1.27 13.79 8.53
N GLN A 18 -0.60 13.33 7.46
CA GLN A 18 -1.25 12.95 6.23
C GLN A 18 -2.11 11.75 6.61
N SER A 19 -3.39 11.97 6.97
CA SER A 19 -4.37 10.89 7.03
C SER A 19 -4.20 10.15 5.72
N PRO A 20 -3.72 8.91 5.73
CA PRO A 20 -3.27 8.29 4.51
C PRO A 20 -4.51 8.16 3.63
N ARG A 21 -4.54 8.97 2.57
CA ARG A 21 -5.74 9.26 1.76
C ARG A 21 -6.36 8.00 1.14
N ASN A 22 -5.63 6.89 1.19
CA ASN A 22 -5.94 5.63 0.56
C ASN A 22 -6.07 4.48 1.57
N CYS A 23 -6.41 4.76 2.83
CA CYS A 23 -6.63 3.73 3.85
C CYS A 23 -8.05 3.71 4.39
N GLY A 24 -8.52 2.53 4.76
CA GLY A 24 -9.82 2.31 5.39
C GLY A 24 -9.88 1.01 6.18
N PRO A 25 -10.98 0.75 6.89
CA PRO A 25 -11.24 -0.56 7.48
C PRO A 25 -11.16 -1.64 6.40
N ARG A 26 -10.46 -2.73 6.72
CA ARG A 26 -10.18 -3.80 5.75
C ARG A 26 -11.41 -4.29 4.99
N ALA A 27 -12.51 -4.56 5.70
CA ALA A 27 -13.74 -5.07 5.10
C ALA A 27 -14.27 -4.13 4.00
N LEU A 28 -14.23 -2.81 4.23
CA LEU A 28 -14.70 -1.83 3.26
C LEU A 28 -13.78 -1.73 2.05
N VAL A 29 -12.46 -1.85 2.24
CA VAL A 29 -11.49 -1.84 1.14
C VAL A 29 -11.69 -3.07 0.26
N VAL A 30 -11.74 -4.27 0.84
CA VAL A 30 -11.91 -5.52 0.08
C VAL A 30 -13.26 -5.53 -0.64
N GLU A 31 -14.34 -5.12 0.03
CA GLU A 31 -15.66 -5.03 -0.59
C GLU A 31 -15.67 -4.06 -1.78
N ARG A 32 -15.02 -2.88 -1.65
CA ARG A 32 -14.88 -1.92 -2.75
C ARG A 32 -14.11 -2.51 -3.93
N LEU A 33 -12.99 -3.20 -3.67
CA LEU A 33 -12.18 -3.83 -4.73
C LEU A 33 -12.99 -4.90 -5.48
N ALA A 34 -13.73 -5.74 -4.74
CA ALA A 34 -14.58 -6.76 -5.33
C ALA A 34 -15.77 -6.17 -6.11
N SER A 35 -16.55 -5.30 -5.48
CA SER A 35 -17.82 -4.80 -6.05
C SER A 35 -17.64 -3.76 -7.15
N ALA A 36 -16.68 -2.84 -7.02
CA ALA A 36 -16.52 -1.72 -7.96
C ALA A 36 -15.52 -2.00 -9.09
N TYR A 37 -14.52 -2.86 -8.84
CA TYR A 37 -13.45 -3.13 -9.80
C TYR A 37 -13.42 -4.59 -10.30
N GLY A 38 -14.22 -5.47 -9.69
CA GLY A 38 -14.19 -6.91 -9.98
C GLY A 38 -12.89 -7.58 -9.54
N GLU A 39 -12.11 -6.92 -8.69
CA GLU A 39 -10.79 -7.43 -8.30
C GLU A 39 -10.93 -8.50 -7.21
N GLN A 40 -10.31 -9.65 -7.46
CA GLN A 40 -10.22 -10.74 -6.49
C GLN A 40 -8.77 -10.93 -6.05
N ARG A 41 -8.58 -11.45 -4.84
CA ARG A 41 -7.24 -11.69 -4.28
C ARG A 41 -6.48 -12.71 -5.13
N ARG A 42 -5.27 -12.37 -5.52
CA ARG A 42 -4.36 -13.21 -6.31
C ARG A 42 -3.19 -13.74 -5.50
N SER A 43 -2.73 -12.98 -4.51
CA SER A 43 -1.68 -13.41 -3.59
C SER A 43 -1.82 -12.74 -2.22
N ILE A 44 -1.21 -13.36 -1.22
CA ILE A 44 -1.16 -12.89 0.16
C ILE A 44 0.16 -13.30 0.80
N GLY A 45 0.72 -12.43 1.63
CA GLY A 45 1.92 -12.71 2.40
C GLY A 45 2.01 -11.84 3.63
N MET A 46 2.91 -12.23 4.54
CA MET A 46 3.27 -11.39 5.69
C MET A 46 4.38 -10.43 5.25
N GLY A 47 4.16 -9.14 5.47
CA GLY A 47 5.23 -8.15 5.46
C GLY A 47 5.92 -8.08 6.81
N THR A 48 6.85 -7.13 6.95
CA THR A 48 7.46 -6.80 8.25
C THR A 48 6.39 -6.26 9.22
N ASN A 49 6.70 -6.25 10.52
CA ASN A 49 5.82 -5.68 11.56
C ASN A 49 4.40 -6.29 11.60
N ASN A 50 4.28 -7.59 11.27
CA ASN A 50 3.02 -8.33 11.27
C ASN A 50 1.94 -7.73 10.36
N GLN A 51 2.33 -6.98 9.33
CA GLN A 51 1.38 -6.49 8.34
C GLN A 51 1.07 -7.58 7.31
N VAL A 52 -0.15 -7.58 6.78
CA VAL A 52 -0.56 -8.48 5.69
C VAL A 52 -0.49 -7.72 4.38
N MET A 53 0.25 -8.24 3.40
CA MET A 53 0.35 -7.68 2.06
C MET A 53 -0.43 -8.55 1.10
N GLU A 54 -1.20 -7.92 0.21
CA GLU A 54 -2.08 -8.63 -0.72
C GLU A 54 -2.08 -7.96 -2.09
N VAL A 55 -2.20 -8.78 -3.13
CA VAL A 55 -2.45 -8.34 -4.50
C VAL A 55 -3.86 -8.76 -4.89
N PHE A 56 -4.64 -7.82 -5.41
CA PHE A 56 -5.97 -8.03 -5.96
C PHE A 56 -5.94 -7.70 -7.44
N ALA A 57 -6.66 -8.46 -8.27
CA ALA A 57 -6.76 -8.20 -9.70
C ALA A 57 -8.04 -8.76 -10.32
N SER A 58 -8.52 -8.09 -11.35
CA SER A 58 -9.65 -8.49 -12.17
C SER A 58 -9.16 -8.96 -13.54
N ALA A 59 -9.52 -10.19 -13.91
CA ALA A 59 -9.22 -10.70 -15.26
C ALA A 59 -10.15 -10.08 -16.31
N GLU A 60 -11.33 -9.60 -15.89
CA GLU A 60 -12.34 -9.01 -16.78
C GLU A 60 -11.99 -7.58 -17.15
N THR A 61 -11.55 -6.78 -16.18
CA THR A 61 -11.23 -5.35 -16.39
C THR A 61 -9.74 -5.10 -16.58
N GLY A 62 -8.89 -6.07 -16.23
CA GLY A 62 -7.43 -5.92 -16.23
C GLY A 62 -6.88 -5.08 -15.08
N SER A 63 -7.74 -4.56 -14.19
CA SER A 63 -7.33 -3.73 -13.07
C SER A 63 -6.62 -4.55 -11.98
N TRP A 64 -5.74 -3.89 -11.24
CA TRP A 64 -5.11 -4.47 -10.06
C TRP A 64 -4.83 -3.45 -8.97
N THR A 65 -4.75 -3.95 -7.75
CA THR A 65 -4.44 -3.19 -6.54
C THR A 65 -3.52 -3.99 -5.61
N ILE A 66 -2.51 -3.35 -5.06
CA ILE A 66 -1.71 -3.89 -3.95
C ILE A 66 -2.11 -3.17 -2.67
N THR A 67 -2.36 -3.94 -1.63
CA THR A 67 -2.72 -3.41 -0.32
C THR A 67 -1.77 -3.89 0.78
N VAL A 68 -1.70 -3.10 1.85
CA VAL A 68 -1.10 -3.49 3.13
C VAL A 68 -2.15 -3.31 4.22
N THR A 69 -2.38 -4.35 5.01
CA THR A 69 -3.21 -4.33 6.22
C THR A 69 -2.33 -4.35 7.45
N LEU A 70 -2.46 -3.31 8.27
CA LEU A 70 -1.76 -3.21 9.55
C LEU A 70 -2.44 -4.07 10.63
N PRO A 71 -1.74 -4.45 11.72
CA PRO A 71 -2.35 -5.15 12.85
C PRO A 71 -3.56 -4.43 13.47
N SER A 72 -3.68 -3.11 13.28
CA SER A 72 -4.84 -2.32 13.68
C SER A 72 -6.11 -2.62 12.86
N GLY A 73 -6.02 -3.41 11.80
CA GLY A 73 -7.14 -3.73 10.89
C GLY A 73 -7.35 -2.68 9.79
N MET A 74 -6.52 -1.64 9.74
CA MET A 74 -6.51 -0.65 8.67
C MET A 74 -5.79 -1.20 7.44
N THR A 75 -6.44 -1.12 6.28
CA THR A 75 -5.88 -1.52 4.99
C THR A 75 -5.66 -0.29 4.14
N CYS A 76 -4.46 -0.17 3.57
CA CYS A 76 -4.01 0.92 2.72
C CYS A 76 -3.73 0.41 1.32
N LEU A 77 -4.18 1.14 0.30
CA LEU A 77 -3.78 0.90 -1.08
C LEU A 77 -2.40 1.54 -1.27
N ILE A 78 -1.42 0.75 -1.69
CA ILE A 78 -0.04 1.20 -1.89
C ILE A 78 0.34 1.28 -3.37
N ALA A 79 -0.37 0.55 -4.23
CA ALA A 79 -0.24 0.65 -5.69
C ALA A 79 -1.54 0.20 -6.36
N THR A 80 -1.85 0.77 -7.52
CA THR A 80 -3.01 0.44 -8.35
C THR A 80 -2.62 0.57 -9.82
N GLY A 81 -3.22 -0.22 -10.71
CA GLY A 81 -2.93 -0.14 -12.13
C GLY A 81 -3.86 -0.95 -13.02
N GLN A 82 -3.36 -1.24 -14.22
CA GLN A 82 -4.02 -2.02 -15.27
C GLN A 82 -3.05 -3.08 -15.81
N SER A 83 -3.56 -3.94 -16.69
CA SER A 83 -2.80 -5.00 -17.38
C SER A 83 -2.11 -5.95 -16.41
N PHE A 84 -2.84 -6.49 -15.44
CA PHE A 84 -2.32 -7.50 -14.54
C PHE A 84 -1.97 -8.81 -15.27
N GLU A 85 -0.82 -9.38 -14.95
CA GLU A 85 -0.37 -10.67 -15.45
C GLU A 85 0.14 -11.53 -14.30
N SER A 86 -0.32 -12.77 -14.23
CA SER A 86 0.23 -13.78 -13.33
C SER A 86 1.25 -14.61 -14.10
N LEU A 87 2.51 -14.50 -13.73
CA LEU A 87 3.57 -15.33 -14.30
C LEU A 87 3.72 -16.62 -13.48
N ALA A 88 3.75 -17.76 -14.17
CA ALA A 88 4.18 -19.03 -13.61
C ALA A 88 5.63 -19.26 -14.07
N GLU A 89 6.57 -18.52 -13.49
CA GLU A 89 7.99 -18.77 -13.74
C GLU A 89 8.42 -20.07 -13.06
N ALA A 90 9.25 -20.85 -13.76
CA ALA A 90 9.88 -22.02 -13.18
C ALA A 90 10.71 -21.58 -11.97
N ASP A 91 10.68 -22.38 -10.89
CA ASP A 91 11.45 -22.11 -9.68
C ASP A 91 12.89 -21.74 -10.06
N LEU A 92 13.28 -20.50 -9.73
CA LEU A 92 14.66 -20.08 -9.87
C LEU A 92 15.50 -21.05 -9.05
N PRO A 93 16.60 -21.63 -9.60
CA PRO A 93 17.44 -22.53 -8.83
C PRO A 93 17.86 -21.80 -7.54
N SER A 94 17.45 -22.35 -6.40
CA SER A 94 17.87 -21.84 -5.10
C SER A 94 19.37 -22.02 -5.02
N THR A 95 20.13 -20.93 -5.02
CA THR A 95 21.57 -20.94 -4.72
C THR A 95 21.77 -21.13 -3.22
N ASP A 96 21.19 -22.20 -2.65
CA ASP A 96 21.46 -22.66 -1.30
C ASP A 96 22.15 -24.03 -1.39
N PRO A 97 23.48 -24.09 -1.23
CA PRO A 97 24.22 -25.35 -1.25
C PRO A 97 24.03 -26.19 0.05
N ALA A 98 23.06 -25.87 0.92
CA ALA A 98 22.92 -26.49 2.24
C ALA A 98 21.58 -27.22 2.53
N LEU A 99 20.81 -27.61 1.50
CA LEU A 99 19.75 -28.62 1.63
C LEU A 99 20.05 -29.86 0.78
#